data_AF-A0AAJ5QIL3-F1
#
_entry.id   AF-A0AAJ5QIL3-F1
#
_cell.length_a   1.000
_cell.length_b   1.000
_cell.length_c   1.000
_cell.angle_alpha   90.00
_cell.angle_beta   90.00
_cell.angle_gamma   90.00
#
_symmetry.space_group_name_H-M   'P 1'
#
loop_
_entity.id
_entity.type
_entity.pdbx_description
1 polymer ?
#
loop_
_entity_poly.entity_id
_entity_poly.type
_entity_poly.pdbx_seq_one_letter_code
_entity_poly.pdbx_strand_id
1 'polypeptide(L)'
;MSEKTVIDEQIEMLVALMKEEGPMTNTEISLYFAGAGVTGKSSRSNIISTAFKRGITRRKKVKGSNCYEYRLAYRYPKFGISYEETPRNMRPKEDIVEKCKRSSNVWQFDQLLKSARGGHAPQEISL
;
A
#
# COMPACT_ATOMS: atom_id res chain seq x y z
N MET A 1 -22.31 -11.26 -16.98
CA MET A 1 -21.33 -10.44 -16.26
C MET A 1 -20.11 -11.33 -16.02
N SER A 2 -18.91 -10.93 -16.43
CA SER A 2 -17.71 -11.77 -16.27
C SER A 2 -17.44 -11.99 -14.79
N GLU A 3 -17.17 -13.23 -14.38
CA GLU A 3 -16.64 -13.51 -13.04
C GLU A 3 -15.36 -12.71 -12.85
N LYS A 4 -15.33 -11.87 -11.81
CA LYS A 4 -14.10 -11.21 -11.39
C LYS A 4 -13.22 -12.24 -10.72
N THR A 5 -11.97 -12.31 -11.15
CA THR A 5 -10.99 -13.20 -10.50
C THR A 5 -10.49 -12.55 -9.20
N VAL A 6 -9.99 -13.36 -8.27
CA VAL A 6 -9.39 -12.86 -7.01
C VAL A 6 -8.29 -11.82 -7.28
N ILE A 7 -7.54 -11.99 -8.38
CA ILE A 7 -6.49 -11.03 -8.76
C ILE A 7 -7.07 -9.69 -9.22
N ASP A 8 -8.29 -9.67 -9.79
CA ASP A 8 -8.96 -8.43 -10.19
C ASP A 8 -9.39 -7.62 -8.98
N GLU A 9 -9.95 -8.27 -7.95
CA GLU A 9 -10.32 -7.63 -6.68
C GLU A 9 -9.07 -7.05 -5.97
N GLN A 10 -7.99 -7.82 -5.93
CA GLN A 10 -6.71 -7.35 -5.36
C GLN A 10 -6.13 -6.16 -6.14
N ILE A 11 -6.29 -6.13 -7.47
CA ILE A 11 -5.87 -4.98 -8.28
C ILE A 11 -6.78 -3.77 -8.01
N GLU A 12 -8.08 -3.96 -7.81
CA GLU A 12 -8.99 -2.88 -7.40
C GLU A 12 -8.60 -2.29 -6.04
N MET A 13 -8.24 -3.14 -5.07
CA MET A 13 -7.70 -2.71 -3.77
C MET A 13 -6.40 -1.91 -3.93
N LEU A 14 -5.48 -2.36 -4.80
CA LEU A 14 -4.26 -1.61 -5.10
C LEU A 14 -4.58 -0.22 -5.67
N VAL A 15 -5.56 -0.13 -6.57
CA VAL A 15 -5.97 1.13 -7.18
C VAL A 15 -6.59 2.06 -6.14
N ALA A 16 -7.44 1.55 -5.25
CA ALA A 16 -8.03 2.31 -4.15
C ALA A 16 -6.94 2.88 -3.22
N LEU A 17 -6.01 2.03 -2.79
CA LEU A 17 -4.88 2.44 -1.96
C LEU A 17 -4.05 3.56 -2.62
N MET A 18 -3.65 3.37 -3.88
CA MET A 18 -2.82 4.36 -4.58
C MET A 18 -3.57 5.65 -4.93
N LYS A 19 -4.91 5.64 -4.92
CA LYS A 19 -5.71 6.86 -5.08
C LYS A 19 -5.59 7.74 -3.84
N GLU A 20 -5.60 7.12 -2.66
CA GLU A 20 -5.48 7.74 -1.34
C GLU A 20 -4.03 8.15 -1.05
N GLU A 21 -3.09 7.20 -1.11
CA GLU A 21 -1.69 7.38 -0.68
C GLU A 21 -0.77 7.97 -1.75
N GLY A 22 -1.16 7.87 -3.02
CA GLY A 22 -0.34 8.31 -4.14
C GLY A 22 0.76 7.30 -4.55
N PRO A 23 1.94 7.78 -5.02
CA PRO A 23 3.03 6.91 -5.47
C PRO A 23 3.63 6.06 -4.35
N MET A 24 3.83 4.76 -4.61
CA MET A 24 4.32 3.80 -3.62
C MET A 24 5.36 2.85 -4.22
N THR A 25 6.33 2.42 -3.42
CA THR A 25 7.33 1.42 -3.79
C THR A 25 6.77 0.00 -3.72
N ASN A 26 7.44 -0.93 -4.40
CA ASN A 26 7.10 -2.37 -4.33
C ASN A 26 7.04 -2.88 -2.87
N THR A 27 7.95 -2.39 -2.01
CA THR A 27 8.02 -2.79 -0.60
C THR A 27 6.79 -2.33 0.18
N GLU A 28 6.38 -1.07 0.02
CA GLU A 28 5.21 -0.50 0.70
C GLU A 28 3.92 -1.23 0.26
N ILE A 29 3.77 -1.48 -1.05
CA ILE A 29 2.64 -2.24 -1.58
C ILE A 29 2.64 -3.67 -1.02
N SER A 30 3.81 -4.32 -0.96
CA SER A 30 3.94 -5.67 -0.43
C SER A 30 3.65 -5.77 1.06
N LEU A 31 3.94 -4.71 1.84
CA LEU A 31 3.60 -4.64 3.27
C LEU A 31 2.09 -4.47 3.46
N TYR A 32 1.47 -3.57 2.70
CA TYR A 32 0.01 -3.38 2.73
C TYR A 32 -0.73 -4.69 2.47
N PHE A 33 -0.40 -5.39 1.38
CA PHE A 33 -1.09 -6.64 1.03
C PHE A 33 -0.79 -7.78 2.00
N ALA A 34 0.36 -7.78 2.68
CA ALA A 34 0.59 -8.73 3.77
C ALA A 34 -0.34 -8.45 4.96
N GLY A 35 -0.53 -7.18 5.33
CA GLY A 35 -1.51 -6.77 6.35
C GLY A 35 -2.95 -7.10 5.96
N ALA A 36 -3.29 -6.99 4.67
CA ALA A 36 -4.59 -7.36 4.12
C ALA A 36 -4.81 -8.88 3.95
N GLY A 37 -3.88 -9.72 4.43
CA GLY A 37 -4.04 -11.18 4.42
C GLY A 37 -3.59 -11.90 3.13
N VAL A 38 -2.94 -11.21 2.19
CA VAL A 38 -2.38 -11.85 0.99
C VAL A 38 -1.08 -12.56 1.36
N THR A 39 -1.16 -13.87 1.52
CA THR A 39 -0.02 -14.73 1.85
C THR A 39 0.86 -15.00 0.64
N GLY A 40 2.16 -15.13 0.88
CA GLY A 40 3.15 -15.39 -0.17
C GLY A 40 3.73 -14.14 -0.82
N LYS A 41 5.05 -14.12 -0.96
CA LYS A 41 5.77 -13.03 -1.65
C LYS A 41 5.49 -13.05 -3.17
N SER A 42 5.31 -14.23 -3.74
CA SER A 42 4.95 -14.45 -5.14
C SER A 42 3.58 -13.85 -5.47
N SER A 43 2.56 -14.11 -4.65
CA SER A 43 1.20 -13.56 -4.82
C SER A 43 1.19 -12.03 -4.84
N ARG A 44 1.87 -11.41 -3.87
CA ARG A 44 2.00 -9.94 -3.79
C ARG A 44 2.74 -9.34 -4.99
N SER A 45 3.82 -9.99 -5.41
CA SER A 45 4.55 -9.59 -6.63
C SER A 45 3.71 -9.78 -7.89
N ASN A 46 2.84 -10.80 -7.90
CA ASN A 46 1.96 -11.11 -9.02
C ASN A 46 0.92 -9.99 -9.22
N ILE A 47 0.31 -9.47 -8.14
CA ILE A 47 -0.62 -8.32 -8.19
C ILE A 47 0.04 -7.13 -8.89
N ILE A 48 1.21 -6.73 -8.41
CA ILE A 48 1.95 -5.57 -8.94
C ILE A 48 2.34 -5.79 -10.40
N SER A 49 2.83 -6.99 -10.74
CA SER A 49 3.24 -7.33 -12.10
C SER A 49 2.05 -7.36 -13.07
N THR A 50 0.90 -7.85 -12.62
CA THR A 50 -0.32 -7.96 -13.42
C THR A 50 -0.92 -6.58 -13.64
N ALA A 51 -0.99 -5.74 -12.60
CA ALA A 51 -1.44 -4.36 -12.74
C ALA A 51 -0.55 -3.55 -13.70
N PHE A 52 0.77 -3.77 -13.68
CA PHE A 52 1.70 -3.14 -14.62
C PHE A 52 1.50 -3.64 -16.06
N LYS A 53 1.40 -4.96 -16.26
CA LYS A 53 1.17 -5.57 -17.59
C LYS A 53 -0.15 -5.09 -18.21
N ARG A 54 -1.19 -4.90 -17.38
CA ARG A 54 -2.49 -4.37 -17.79
C ARG A 54 -2.50 -2.84 -18.01
N GLY A 55 -1.38 -2.16 -17.79
CA GLY A 55 -1.26 -0.72 -17.97
C GLY A 55 -2.00 0.12 -16.92
N ILE A 56 -2.45 -0.48 -15.81
CA ILE A 56 -3.12 0.20 -14.70
C ILE A 56 -2.12 1.03 -13.90
N THR A 57 -0.90 0.48 -13.72
CA THR A 57 0.20 1.15 -13.04
C THR A 57 1.38 1.39 -13.98
N ARG A 58 2.16 2.43 -13.67
CA ARG A 58 3.48 2.72 -14.24
C ARG A 58 4.53 2.56 -13.16
N ARG A 59 5.79 2.40 -13.55
CA ARG A 59 6.91 2.31 -12.62
C ARG A 59 8.07 3.21 -13.05
N LYS A 60 8.75 3.81 -12.06
CA LYS A 60 10.02 4.52 -12.21
C LYS A 60 11.06 3.91 -11.30
N LYS A 61 12.29 3.75 -11.82
CA LYS A 61 13.42 3.33 -11.00
C LYS A 61 13.77 4.47 -10.05
N VAL A 62 13.87 4.19 -8.76
CA VAL A 62 14.27 5.19 -7.76
C VAL A 62 15.79 5.35 -7.84
N LYS A 63 16.28 6.60 -7.98
CA LYS A 63 17.72 6.87 -8.01
C LYS A 63 18.34 6.49 -6.65
N GLY A 64 19.49 5.80 -6.67
CA GLY A 64 20.19 5.38 -5.45
C GLY A 64 19.56 4.21 -4.69
N SER A 65 18.53 3.55 -5.24
CA SER A 65 17.94 2.35 -4.64
C SER A 65 17.68 1.27 -5.68
N ASN A 66 17.69 0.01 -5.25
CA ASN A 66 17.32 -1.11 -6.10
C ASN A 66 15.81 -1.30 -6.26
N CYS A 67 14.97 -0.37 -5.79
CA CYS A 67 13.52 -0.45 -5.89
C CYS A 67 12.92 0.34 -7.07
N TYR A 68 11.64 0.05 -7.34
CA TYR A 68 10.79 0.81 -8.25
C TYR A 68 9.68 1.48 -7.45
N GLU A 69 9.37 2.72 -7.81
CA GLU A 69 8.17 3.43 -7.39
C GLU A 69 7.08 3.22 -8.45
N TYR A 70 5.90 2.83 -8.01
CA TYR A 70 4.72 2.59 -8.83
C TYR A 70 3.74 3.75 -8.70
N ARG A 71 3.08 4.08 -9.81
CA ARG A 71 2.11 5.18 -9.93
C ARG A 71 0.90 4.73 -10.72
N LEU A 72 -0.27 5.33 -10.50
CA LEU A 72 -1.47 5.07 -11.32
C LEU A 72 -1.29 5.66 -12.71
N ALA A 73 -1.48 4.85 -13.75
CA ALA A 73 -1.16 5.24 -15.12
C ALA A 73 -2.03 6.40 -15.64
N TYR A 74 -3.29 6.49 -15.22
CA TYR A 74 -4.19 7.58 -15.64
C TYR A 74 -3.81 8.94 -15.04
N ARG A 75 -3.19 8.97 -13.84
CA ARG A 75 -2.67 10.21 -13.24
C ARG A 75 -1.33 10.65 -13.86
N TYR A 76 -0.60 9.70 -14.46
CA TYR A 76 0.76 9.90 -14.98
C TYR A 76 0.89 9.29 -16.38
N PRO A 77 0.25 9.89 -17.40
CA PRO A 77 0.28 9.41 -18.78
C PRO A 77 1.71 9.46 -19.37
N LYS A 78 1.95 8.68 -20.43
CA LYS A 78 3.27 8.53 -21.07
C LYS A 78 3.78 9.82 -21.74
N PHE A 79 2.90 10.80 -21.94
CA PHE A 79 3.16 12.10 -22.57
C PHE A 79 2.73 13.22 -21.61
N GLY A 80 3.48 14.32 -21.56
CA GLY A 80 3.29 15.40 -20.60
C GLY A 80 4.16 15.27 -19.34
N ILE A 81 3.79 15.93 -18.25
CA ILE A 81 4.54 15.99 -17.00
C ILE A 81 4.34 14.68 -16.20
N SER A 82 4.83 13.58 -16.78
CA SER A 82 4.58 12.20 -16.33
C SER A 82 5.27 11.84 -15.00
N TYR A 83 6.21 12.68 -14.56
CA TYR A 83 7.02 12.46 -13.36
C TYR A 83 7.39 13.76 -12.65
N GLU A 84 6.46 14.70 -12.54
CA GLU A 84 6.62 15.71 -11.50
C GLU A 84 6.82 14.96 -10.17
N GLU A 85 7.92 15.29 -9.49
CA GLU A 85 8.21 14.74 -8.19
C GLU A 85 7.16 15.31 -7.25
N THR A 86 6.13 14.52 -6.92
CA THR A 86 5.26 14.85 -5.81
C THR A 86 6.19 15.02 -4.62
N PRO A 87 6.35 16.24 -4.06
CA PRO A 87 7.34 16.48 -3.04
C PRO A 87 7.07 15.51 -1.90
N ARG A 88 8.11 14.82 -1.43
CA ARG A 88 7.98 13.85 -0.32
C ARG A 88 7.30 14.47 0.91
N ASN A 89 7.36 15.80 1.01
CA ASN A 89 6.81 16.66 2.04
C ASN A 89 5.28 16.90 1.92
N MET A 90 4.66 16.55 0.80
CA MET A 90 3.21 16.64 0.58
C MET A 90 2.48 15.30 0.76
N ARG A 91 3.20 14.21 0.99
CA ARG A 91 2.57 12.95 1.41
C ARG A 91 2.12 13.14 2.87
N PRO A 92 0.86 12.83 3.22
CA PRO A 92 0.44 12.89 4.62
C PRO A 92 1.43 12.04 5.44
N LYS A 93 2.02 12.65 6.48
CA LYS A 93 2.94 11.99 7.41
C LYS A 93 2.20 11.02 8.34
N GLU A 94 1.10 10.42 7.90
CA GLU A 94 0.64 9.22 8.57
C GLU A 94 1.63 8.12 8.18
N ASP A 95 2.54 7.83 9.10
CA ASP A 95 3.58 6.85 8.89
C ASP A 95 2.91 5.53 8.50
N ILE A 96 3.22 4.99 7.31
CA ILE A 96 2.73 3.68 6.86
C ILE A 96 2.93 2.63 7.97
N VAL A 97 3.97 2.80 8.79
CA VAL A 97 4.22 1.99 9.99
C VAL A 97 3.08 2.09 11.01
N GLU A 98 2.58 3.28 11.32
CA GLU A 98 1.43 3.46 12.22
C GLU A 98 0.15 2.86 11.63
N LYS A 99 -0.11 3.10 10.34
CA LYS A 99 -1.30 2.56 9.66
C LYS A 99 -1.28 1.02 9.61
N CYS A 100 -0.10 0.43 9.39
CA CYS A 100 0.11 -1.02 9.48
C CYS A 100 0.02 -1.57 10.91
N LYS A 101 0.48 -0.81 11.93
CA LYS A 101 0.33 -1.21 13.34
C LYS A 101 -1.14 -1.25 13.73
N ARG A 102 -1.91 -0.20 13.40
CA ARG A 102 -3.34 -0.11 13.71
C ARG A 102 -4.17 -1.20 13.05
N SER A 103 -3.82 -1.61 11.84
CA SER A 103 -4.51 -2.69 11.11
C SER A 103 -3.99 -4.11 11.45
N SER A 104 -2.94 -4.24 12.26
CA SER A 104 -2.38 -5.54 12.63
C SER A 104 -3.11 -6.15 13.83
N ASN A 105 -3.76 -7.28 13.63
CA ASN A 105 -4.41 -8.06 14.70
C ASN A 105 -3.44 -8.44 15.83
N VAL A 106 -2.16 -8.69 15.51
CA VAL A 106 -1.12 -9.03 16.50
C VAL A 106 -0.79 -7.82 17.38
N TRP A 107 -0.66 -6.64 16.76
CA TRP A 107 -0.39 -5.41 17.50
C TRP A 107 -1.58 -5.02 18.38
N GLN A 108 -2.81 -5.11 17.86
CA GLN A 108 -4.03 -4.87 18.64
C GLN A 108 -4.12 -5.82 19.85
N PHE A 109 -3.82 -7.12 19.66
CA PHE A 109 -3.79 -8.10 20.74
C PHE A 109 -2.71 -7.81 21.79
N ASP A 110 -1.50 -7.39 21.38
CA ASP A 110 -0.43 -6.96 22.30
C ASP A 110 -0.84 -5.73 23.13
N GLN A 111 -1.55 -4.77 22.54
CA GLN A 111 -2.08 -3.61 23.28
C GLN A 111 -3.14 -4.03 24.31
N LEU A 112 -4.03 -4.98 23.98
CA LEU A 112 -5.00 -5.54 24.93
C LEU A 112 -4.33 -6.32 26.07
N LEU A 113 -3.25 -7.05 25.79
CA LEU A 113 -2.48 -7.72 26.85
C LEU A 113 -1.76 -6.74 27.77
N LYS A 114 -1.23 -5.65 27.23
CA LYS A 114 -0.60 -4.58 28.02
C LYS A 114 -1.61 -3.87 28.90
N SER A 115 -2.82 -3.60 28.39
CA SER A 115 -3.89 -2.98 29.15
C SER A 115 -4.39 -3.87 30.28
N ALA A 116 -4.60 -5.17 30.01
CA ALA A 116 -5.00 -6.15 31.02
C ALA A 116 -3.97 -6.34 32.15
N ARG A 117 -2.69 -6.03 31.88
CA ARG A 117 -1.58 -6.09 32.86
C ARG A 117 -1.33 -4.77 33.60
N GLY A 118 -2.18 -3.76 33.41
CA GLY A 118 -2.08 -2.45 34.09
C GLY A 118 -1.19 -1.43 33.37
N GLY A 119 -0.78 -1.68 32.13
CA GLY A 119 -0.18 -0.66 31.27
C GLY A 119 -1.24 0.25 30.64
N HIS A 120 -0.91 1.51 30.38
CA HIS A 120 -1.82 2.40 29.66
C HIS A 120 -2.04 1.91 28.23
N ALA A 121 -3.26 1.51 27.88
CA ALA A 121 -3.68 1.37 26.49
C ALA A 121 -3.70 2.76 25.84
N PRO A 122 -3.29 2.89 24.56
CA PRO A 122 -3.59 4.11 23.83
C PRO A 122 -5.11 4.31 23.80
N GLN A 123 -5.55 5.52 24.12
CA GLN A 123 -6.96 5.90 24.08
C GLN A 123 -7.55 5.55 22.72
N GLU A 124 -8.61 4.75 22.71
CA GLU A 124 -9.42 4.57 21.51
C GLU A 124 -9.91 5.94 21.07
N ILE A 125 -9.42 6.42 19.94
CA ILE A 125 -10.04 7.56 19.26
C ILE A 125 -11.31 6.98 18.65
N SER A 126 -12.43 7.23 19.30
CA SER A 126 -13.76 6.89 18.80
C SER A 126 -13.95 7.51 17.41
N LEU A 127 -14.40 6.68 16.47
CA LEU A 127 -14.93 7.10 15.17
C LEU A 127 -16.22 7.90 15.34
#